data_AF-A0A2P1QQM1-F1
#
_entry.id   AF-A0A2P1QQM1-F1
#
_cell.length_a   1.000
_cell.length_b   1.000
_cell.length_c   1.000
_cell.angle_alpha   90.00
_cell.angle_beta   90.00
_cell.angle_gamma   90.00
#
_symmetry.space_group_name_H-M   'P 1'
#
loop_
_entity.id
_entity.type
_entity.pdbx_description
1 polymer ?
#
loop_
_entity_poly.entity_id
_entity_poly.type
_entity_poly.pdbx_seq_one_letter_code
_entity_poly.pdbx_strand_id
1 'polypeptide(L)'
;MKKKIALVSMLFFVFFCKEENKDVSKQETSVKEEKAQSMNTEYVFNGVYSMDDIRLMKEVFGIQSEFKEYCLRIDLKANVVELGIVEGKVYKGKILEKDSESVTIEINGKSQKYFITKGRFDGYVLMTDDYSEKEADGKWNMNSSAGAEASSQTLAKCISDIKLNYELQYHEEDHSVPKKK
;
A
#
# COMPACT_ATOMS: atom_id res chain seq x y z
N MET A 1 33.98 -4.52 -60.23
CA MET A 1 35.32 -4.93 -59.75
C MET A 1 36.29 -3.77 -59.92
N LYS A 2 36.95 -3.31 -58.85
CA LYS A 2 38.31 -2.74 -58.80
C LYS A 2 38.64 -2.45 -57.33
N LYS A 3 39.41 -3.36 -56.72
CA LYS A 3 40.06 -3.21 -55.42
C LYS A 3 41.21 -2.20 -55.56
N LYS A 4 41.52 -1.40 -54.53
CA LYS A 4 42.88 -1.27 -53.94
C LYS A 4 42.78 -0.73 -52.51
N ILE A 5 43.31 -1.52 -51.59
CA ILE A 5 43.71 -1.18 -50.23
C ILE A 5 45.15 -0.65 -50.32
N ALA A 6 45.48 0.39 -49.55
CA ALA A 6 46.82 0.65 -49.03
C ALA A 6 46.69 1.78 -47.97
N LEU A 7 46.90 1.53 -46.69
CA LEU A 7 48.14 1.23 -45.96
C LEU A 7 48.66 2.51 -45.26
N VAL A 8 48.73 2.42 -43.93
CA VAL A 8 49.79 3.02 -43.09
C VAL A 8 49.80 4.54 -42.97
N SER A 9 49.33 5.01 -41.82
CA SER A 9 50.11 5.97 -41.05
C SER A 9 49.97 5.65 -39.57
N MET A 10 51.00 4.97 -39.10
CA MET A 10 51.35 4.76 -37.70
C MET A 10 51.91 6.10 -37.21
N LEU A 11 51.30 6.74 -36.20
CA LEU A 11 52.01 7.68 -35.32
C LEU A 11 51.19 7.98 -34.06
N PHE A 12 51.64 7.35 -32.98
CA PHE A 12 51.59 7.83 -31.62
C PHE A 12 51.71 9.36 -31.55
N PHE A 13 50.84 10.02 -30.79
CA PHE A 13 51.27 11.07 -29.86
C PHE A 13 50.26 11.19 -28.72
N VAL A 14 50.70 10.71 -27.56
CA VAL A 14 50.08 10.93 -26.26
C VAL A 14 50.44 12.36 -25.87
N PHE A 15 49.47 13.28 -25.89
CA PHE A 15 49.64 14.60 -25.27
C PHE A 15 48.61 14.78 -24.17
N PHE A 16 49.10 14.60 -22.94
CA PHE A 16 48.55 15.19 -21.75
C PHE A 16 48.57 16.72 -21.91
N CYS A 17 47.44 17.32 -22.23
CA CYS A 17 47.18 18.72 -21.92
C CYS A 17 46.07 18.78 -20.88
N LYS A 18 46.53 18.82 -19.63
CA LYS A 18 45.85 19.43 -18.50
C LYS A 18 45.55 20.87 -18.87
N GLU A 19 44.27 21.20 -19.00
CA GLU A 19 43.82 22.58 -19.10
C GLU A 19 42.66 22.77 -18.14
N GLU A 20 42.89 23.67 -17.18
CA GLU A 20 41.96 24.09 -16.14
C GLU A 20 40.70 24.65 -16.81
N ASN A 21 39.55 24.03 -16.55
CA ASN A 21 38.27 24.65 -16.89
C ASN A 21 37.64 25.25 -15.66
N LYS A 22 37.45 26.56 -15.78
CA LYS A 22 36.87 27.49 -14.82
C LYS A 22 35.42 27.14 -14.50
N ASP A 23 35.09 27.37 -13.23
CA ASP A 23 33.81 27.85 -12.72
C ASP A 23 32.74 28.15 -13.77
N VAL A 24 31.73 27.27 -13.83
CA VAL A 24 30.36 27.65 -14.18
C VAL A 24 29.46 26.98 -13.14
N SER A 25 29.14 27.74 -12.10
CA SER A 25 28.07 27.50 -11.13
C SER A 25 26.79 27.07 -11.85
N LYS A 26 26.53 25.76 -11.86
CA LYS A 26 25.18 25.22 -12.12
C LYS A 26 24.40 25.39 -10.83
N GLN A 27 23.53 26.39 -10.83
CA GLN A 27 22.50 26.61 -9.83
C GLN A 27 21.60 25.36 -9.78
N GLU A 28 21.93 24.42 -8.90
CA GLU A 28 21.01 23.38 -8.44
C GLU A 28 19.98 24.07 -7.55
N THR A 29 18.84 24.44 -8.13
CA THR A 29 17.64 24.69 -7.34
C THR A 29 17.30 23.41 -6.61
N SER A 30 17.56 23.42 -5.30
CA SER A 30 17.17 22.41 -4.34
C SER A 30 15.67 22.11 -4.49
N VAL A 31 15.34 21.03 -5.18
CA VAL A 31 14.07 20.35 -4.92
C VAL A 31 14.25 19.82 -3.51
N LYS A 32 13.54 20.46 -2.59
CA LYS A 32 13.49 20.10 -1.18
C LYS A 32 12.99 18.66 -1.16
N GLU A 33 13.93 17.73 -1.04
CA GLU A 33 13.68 16.31 -0.80
C GLU A 33 12.78 16.28 0.42
N GLU A 34 11.50 16.03 0.19
CA GLU A 34 10.56 15.70 1.25
C GLU A 34 11.23 14.54 1.98
N LYS A 35 11.61 14.80 3.23
CA LYS A 35 12.41 13.93 4.07
C LYS A 35 11.80 12.54 4.00
N ALA A 36 12.34 11.69 3.12
CA ALA A 36 11.97 10.31 2.98
C ALA A 36 12.34 9.68 4.31
N GLN A 37 11.36 9.63 5.20
CA GLN A 37 11.46 8.92 6.45
C GLN A 37 11.75 7.49 6.01
N SER A 38 12.95 6.99 6.26
CA SER A 38 13.32 5.61 5.94
C SER A 38 12.47 4.71 6.85
N MET A 39 11.23 4.50 6.45
CA MET A 39 10.34 3.57 7.10
C MET A 39 10.91 2.19 6.82
N ASN A 40 10.98 1.34 7.84
CA ASN A 40 11.36 -0.05 7.63
C ASN A 40 10.15 -0.74 6.98
N THR A 41 10.06 -0.66 5.66
CA THR A 41 8.85 -0.90 4.85
C THR A 41 8.30 -2.31 5.06
N GLU A 42 9.18 -3.28 5.36
CA GLU A 42 8.79 -4.62 5.76
C GLU A 42 7.98 -4.63 7.06
N TYR A 43 8.40 -3.91 8.10
CA TYR A 43 7.64 -3.83 9.36
C TYR A 43 6.24 -3.24 9.12
N VAL A 44 6.16 -2.20 8.30
CA VAL A 44 4.95 -1.42 8.10
C VAL A 44 3.83 -2.25 7.46
N PHE A 45 4.16 -3.13 6.52
CA PHE A 45 3.21 -4.03 5.88
C PHE A 45 3.02 -5.39 6.56
N ASN A 46 3.73 -5.67 7.66
CA ASN A 46 3.54 -6.90 8.44
C ASN A 46 2.44 -6.67 9.49
N GLY A 47 1.18 -6.67 9.06
CA GLY A 47 0.05 -6.29 9.89
C GLY A 47 -1.26 -6.95 9.51
N VAL A 48 -2.23 -6.79 10.39
CA VAL A 48 -3.64 -7.09 10.14
C VAL A 48 -4.37 -5.76 10.10
N TYR A 49 -5.22 -5.56 9.10
CA TYR A 49 -5.96 -4.33 8.87
C TYR A 49 -7.45 -4.64 8.92
N SER A 50 -8.20 -3.83 9.66
CA SER A 50 -9.66 -3.77 9.55
C SER A 50 -10.00 -2.91 8.33
N MET A 51 -10.87 -3.43 7.47
CA MET A 51 -11.23 -2.83 6.21
C MET A 51 -12.69 -2.40 6.28
N ASP A 52 -12.95 -1.12 6.04
CA ASP A 52 -14.20 -0.48 6.45
C ASP A 52 -15.26 -0.40 5.32
N ASP A 53 -14.92 -0.82 4.08
CA ASP A 53 -15.84 -0.69 2.93
C ASP A 53 -15.98 -1.97 2.08
N ILE A 54 -17.24 -2.42 1.98
CA ILE A 54 -17.71 -3.57 1.20
C ILE A 54 -17.44 -3.45 -0.30
N ARG A 55 -17.33 -2.23 -0.83
CA ARG A 55 -17.07 -1.98 -2.26
C ARG A 55 -15.76 -2.63 -2.67
N LEU A 56 -14.71 -2.52 -1.85
CA LEU A 56 -13.44 -3.17 -2.13
C LEU A 56 -13.58 -4.70 -2.12
N MET A 57 -14.29 -5.28 -1.15
CA MET A 57 -14.46 -6.73 -1.08
C MET A 57 -15.22 -7.30 -2.29
N LYS A 58 -16.32 -6.65 -2.69
CA LYS A 58 -17.19 -7.13 -3.76
C LYS A 58 -16.69 -6.73 -5.15
N GLU A 59 -16.32 -5.48 -5.35
CA GLU A 59 -15.98 -4.93 -6.66
C GLU A 59 -14.55 -5.28 -7.06
N VAL A 60 -13.61 -5.22 -6.12
CA VAL A 60 -12.21 -5.56 -6.39
C VAL A 60 -12.01 -7.07 -6.36
N PHE A 61 -12.33 -7.75 -5.25
CA PHE A 61 -12.01 -9.17 -5.08
C PHE A 61 -13.12 -10.15 -5.50
N GLY A 62 -14.30 -9.65 -5.88
CA GLY A 62 -15.43 -10.50 -6.28
C GLY A 62 -15.99 -11.35 -5.13
N ILE A 63 -15.77 -10.93 -3.87
CA ILE A 63 -16.21 -11.67 -2.68
C ILE A 63 -17.54 -11.08 -2.20
N GLN A 64 -18.52 -11.94 -1.99
CA GLN A 64 -19.80 -11.58 -1.41
C GLN A 64 -19.81 -11.94 0.08
N SER A 65 -20.24 -10.97 0.90
CA SER A 65 -20.45 -11.11 2.33
C SER A 65 -21.71 -10.33 2.71
N GLU A 66 -22.36 -10.76 3.78
CA GLU A 66 -23.47 -10.04 4.42
C GLU A 66 -22.96 -8.85 5.25
N PHE A 67 -21.67 -8.87 5.63
CA PHE A 67 -21.01 -7.85 6.42
C PHE A 67 -20.22 -6.90 5.54
N LYS A 68 -20.16 -5.63 5.95
CA LYS A 68 -19.43 -4.60 5.20
C LYS A 68 -17.94 -4.59 5.52
N GLU A 69 -17.61 -4.99 6.74
CA GLU A 69 -16.25 -4.99 7.25
C GLU A 69 -15.61 -6.36 7.07
N TYR A 70 -14.32 -6.36 6.80
CA TYR A 70 -13.50 -7.55 6.69
C TYR A 70 -12.09 -7.27 7.17
N CYS A 71 -11.30 -8.32 7.39
CA CYS A 71 -9.91 -8.17 7.80
C CYS A 71 -8.98 -8.56 6.67
N LEU A 72 -7.92 -7.79 6.47
CA LEU A 72 -6.85 -8.10 5.53
C LEU A 72 -5.54 -8.26 6.30
N ARG A 73 -4.89 -9.42 6.17
CA ARG A 73 -3.55 -9.65 6.68
C ARG A 73 -2.57 -9.55 5.52
N ILE A 74 -1.55 -8.73 5.69
CA ILE A 74 -0.39 -8.67 4.81
C ILE A 74 0.83 -8.95 5.69
N ASP A 75 1.71 -9.83 5.23
CA ASP A 75 2.96 -10.16 5.92
C ASP A 75 4.02 -10.34 4.84
N LEU A 76 4.76 -9.27 4.53
CA LEU A 76 5.81 -9.28 3.53
C LEU A 76 6.97 -10.20 3.91
N LYS A 77 7.19 -10.41 5.21
CA LYS A 77 8.27 -11.26 5.71
C LYS A 77 7.94 -12.75 5.56
N ALA A 78 6.72 -13.13 5.93
CA ALA A 78 6.21 -14.49 5.73
C ALA A 78 5.67 -14.73 4.31
N ASN A 79 5.58 -13.69 3.49
CA ASN A 79 4.94 -13.68 2.17
C ASN A 79 3.48 -14.18 2.22
N VAL A 80 2.72 -13.70 3.20
CA VAL A 80 1.32 -14.10 3.44
C VAL A 80 0.38 -12.95 3.09
N VAL A 81 -0.68 -13.28 2.36
CA VAL A 81 -1.86 -12.41 2.15
C VAL A 81 -3.08 -13.25 2.45
N GLU A 82 -3.90 -12.79 3.40
CA GLU A 82 -5.13 -13.46 3.79
C GLU A 82 -6.24 -12.44 4.02
N LEU A 83 -7.39 -12.65 3.39
CA LEU A 83 -8.60 -11.86 3.61
C LEU A 83 -9.59 -12.71 4.39
N GLY A 84 -10.04 -12.22 5.54
CA GLY A 84 -10.99 -12.91 6.40
C GLY A 84 -12.30 -12.15 6.53
N ILE A 85 -13.42 -12.85 6.43
CA ILE A 85 -14.77 -12.28 6.58
C ILE A 85 -15.47 -12.85 7.82
N VAL A 86 -16.49 -12.14 8.31
CA VAL A 86 -17.24 -12.46 9.54
C VAL A 86 -17.90 -13.85 9.51
N GLU A 87 -18.26 -14.33 8.33
CA GLU A 87 -18.81 -15.67 8.09
C GLU A 87 -17.79 -16.80 8.29
N GLY A 88 -16.56 -16.48 8.69
CA GLY A 88 -15.52 -17.45 9.01
C GLY A 88 -14.77 -17.99 7.79
N LYS A 89 -14.97 -17.40 6.61
CA LYS A 89 -14.21 -17.74 5.40
C LYS A 89 -12.92 -16.93 5.36
N VAL A 90 -11.84 -17.60 4.94
CA VAL A 90 -10.53 -16.97 4.71
C VAL A 90 -10.10 -17.24 3.28
N TYR A 91 -9.77 -16.17 2.55
CA TYR A 91 -9.31 -16.19 1.18
C TYR A 91 -7.81 -15.93 1.16
N LYS A 92 -7.06 -16.87 0.60
CA LYS A 92 -5.61 -16.73 0.46
C LYS A 92 -5.28 -15.98 -0.81
N GLY A 93 -4.31 -15.08 -0.70
CA GLY A 93 -3.77 -14.32 -1.81
C GLY A 93 -2.28 -14.54 -2.00
N LYS A 94 -1.70 -13.70 -2.85
CA LYS A 94 -0.25 -13.59 -3.06
C LYS A 94 0.13 -12.13 -3.20
N ILE A 95 1.39 -11.82 -2.86
CA ILE A 95 2.01 -10.54 -3.18
C ILE A 95 2.50 -10.62 -4.62
N LEU A 96 2.06 -9.69 -5.47
CA LEU A 96 2.51 -9.58 -6.85
C LEU A 96 3.73 -8.67 -6.95
N GLU A 97 3.64 -7.49 -6.35
CA GLU A 97 4.66 -6.46 -6.39
C GLU A 97 4.74 -5.79 -5.02
N LYS A 98 5.94 -5.30 -4.66
CA LYS A 98 6.15 -4.48 -3.47
C LYS A 98 7.22 -3.45 -3.74
N ASP A 99 7.02 -2.25 -3.24
CA ASP A 99 8.03 -1.21 -3.18
C ASP A 99 8.10 -0.63 -1.76
N SER A 100 8.73 0.53 -1.60
CA SER A 100 8.91 1.13 -0.29
C SER A 100 7.62 1.69 0.33
N GLU A 101 6.61 1.96 -0.48
CA GLU A 101 5.40 2.70 -0.05
C GLU A 101 4.12 1.93 -0.31
N SER A 102 4.20 0.84 -1.09
CA SER A 102 3.06 0.12 -1.58
C SER A 102 3.29 -1.38 -1.75
N VAL A 103 2.18 -2.12 -1.71
CA VAL A 103 2.11 -3.54 -2.02
C VAL A 103 0.95 -3.78 -2.96
N THR A 104 1.19 -4.54 -4.02
CA THR A 104 0.15 -5.05 -4.90
C THR A 104 -0.11 -6.50 -4.51
N ILE A 105 -1.33 -6.79 -4.08
CA ILE A 105 -1.75 -8.14 -3.72
C ILE A 105 -2.74 -8.67 -4.75
N GLU A 106 -2.87 -9.99 -4.85
CA GLU A 106 -3.90 -10.65 -5.64
C GLU A 106 -4.69 -11.63 -4.77
N ILE A 107 -6.02 -11.53 -4.82
CA ILE A 107 -6.96 -12.47 -4.22
C ILE A 107 -8.03 -12.79 -5.26
N ASN A 108 -8.40 -14.06 -5.43
CA ASN A 108 -9.36 -14.51 -6.46
C ASN A 108 -9.02 -14.04 -7.90
N GLY A 109 -7.73 -13.96 -8.25
CA GLY A 109 -7.30 -13.51 -9.58
C GLY A 109 -7.52 -12.03 -9.84
N LYS A 110 -7.81 -11.24 -8.80
CA LYS A 110 -8.00 -9.80 -8.85
C LYS A 110 -6.94 -9.11 -8.03
N SER A 111 -6.29 -8.12 -8.62
CA SER A 111 -5.20 -7.39 -8.00
C SER A 111 -5.65 -6.07 -7.41
N GLN A 112 -5.09 -5.71 -6.25
CA GLN A 112 -5.27 -4.40 -5.64
C GLN A 112 -3.92 -3.87 -5.19
N LYS A 113 -3.65 -2.61 -5.50
CA LYS A 113 -2.51 -1.87 -4.96
C LYS A 113 -2.94 -1.14 -3.69
N TYR A 114 -2.19 -1.34 -2.62
CA TYR A 114 -2.35 -0.63 -1.36
C TYR A 114 -1.11 0.20 -1.10
N PHE A 115 -1.31 1.45 -0.72
CA PHE A 115 -0.29 2.31 -0.15
C PHE A 115 -0.44 2.30 1.36
N ILE A 116 0.67 2.31 2.08
CA ILE A 116 0.64 2.40 3.54
C ILE A 116 1.18 3.74 4.00
N THR A 117 0.47 4.35 4.93
CA THR A 117 0.87 5.63 5.51
C THR A 117 0.53 5.67 6.99
N LYS A 118 1.15 6.59 7.71
CA LYS A 118 0.88 6.78 9.14
C LYS A 118 -0.51 7.41 9.30
N GLY A 119 -1.36 6.75 10.08
CA GLY A 119 -2.67 7.25 10.46
C GLY A 119 -2.60 8.36 11.51
N ARG A 120 -3.78 8.84 11.92
CA ARG A 120 -3.90 9.94 12.90
C ARG A 120 -3.49 9.56 14.32
N PHE A 121 -3.54 8.27 14.68
CA PHE A 121 -3.38 7.78 16.06
C PHE A 121 -2.26 6.74 16.17
N ASP A 122 -1.06 7.10 15.69
CA ASP A 122 0.18 6.29 15.77
C ASP A 122 0.17 4.89 15.13
N GLY A 123 -0.94 4.43 14.55
CA GLY A 123 -1.02 3.23 13.71
C GLY A 123 -0.86 3.52 12.21
N TYR A 124 -0.92 2.47 11.40
CA TYR A 124 -0.88 2.57 9.94
C TYR A 124 -2.26 2.45 9.30
N VAL A 125 -2.42 3.05 8.12
CA VAL A 125 -3.65 2.94 7.31
C VAL A 125 -3.30 2.54 5.89
N LEU A 126 -4.22 1.82 5.26
CA LEU A 126 -4.15 1.45 3.85
C LEU A 126 -4.94 2.45 3.01
N MET A 127 -4.30 2.96 1.96
CA MET A 127 -4.91 3.83 0.95
C MET A 127 -4.89 3.12 -0.40
N THR A 128 -5.82 3.46 -1.28
CA THR A 128 -5.82 2.95 -2.66
C THR A 128 -6.19 4.05 -3.65
N ASP A 129 -5.64 4.01 -4.87
CA ASP A 129 -5.93 5.06 -5.87
C ASP A 129 -7.39 5.05 -6.37
N ASP A 130 -8.09 3.92 -6.25
CA ASP A 130 -9.47 3.73 -6.72
C ASP A 130 -10.55 4.03 -5.65
N TYR A 131 -10.14 4.27 -4.41
CA TYR A 131 -11.05 4.53 -3.29
C TYR A 131 -10.66 5.78 -2.50
N SER A 132 -9.39 5.91 -2.18
CA SER A 132 -8.89 6.97 -1.33
C SER A 132 -8.72 8.28 -2.11
N GLU A 133 -9.11 9.38 -1.49
CA GLU A 133 -8.98 10.71 -2.06
C GLU A 133 -7.61 11.29 -1.76
N LYS A 134 -7.09 12.08 -2.71
CA LYS A 134 -5.94 12.96 -2.49
C LYS A 134 -6.44 14.40 -2.39
N GLU A 135 -5.91 15.11 -1.41
CA GLU A 135 -6.08 16.56 -1.26
C GLU A 135 -5.37 17.31 -2.39
N ALA A 136 -5.66 18.61 -2.52
CA ALA A 136 -5.07 19.44 -3.58
C ALA A 136 -3.53 19.50 -3.56
N ASP A 137 -2.90 19.21 -2.41
CA ASP A 137 -1.45 19.14 -2.24
C ASP A 137 -0.85 17.76 -2.56
N GLY A 138 -1.68 16.80 -3.02
CA GLY A 138 -1.28 15.44 -3.37
C GLY A 138 -1.21 14.47 -2.20
N LYS A 139 -1.48 14.91 -0.96
CA LYS A 139 -1.50 14.01 0.21
C LYS A 139 -2.82 13.26 0.30
N TRP A 140 -2.76 12.08 0.88
CA TRP A 140 -3.94 11.27 1.16
C TRP A 140 -4.88 11.94 2.17
N ASN A 141 -6.18 11.97 1.85
CA ASN A 141 -7.24 12.32 2.79
C ASN A 141 -7.46 11.13 3.73
N MET A 142 -7.00 11.25 4.98
CA MET A 142 -7.07 10.15 5.97
C MET A 142 -8.50 9.76 6.37
N ASN A 143 -9.51 10.54 6.01
CA ASN A 143 -10.92 10.13 6.21
C ASN A 143 -11.41 9.16 5.12
N SER A 144 -10.61 8.93 4.07
CA SER A 144 -10.91 8.07 2.93
C SER A 144 -9.99 6.84 2.88
N SER A 145 -9.47 6.41 4.03
CA SER A 145 -8.64 5.20 4.11
C SER A 145 -9.46 3.95 3.78
N ALA A 146 -8.89 3.04 2.99
CA ALA A 146 -9.50 1.75 2.68
C ALA A 146 -9.55 0.82 3.90
N GLY A 147 -8.61 1.00 4.83
CA GLY A 147 -8.59 0.28 6.10
C GLY A 147 -7.54 0.83 7.05
N ALA A 148 -7.63 0.41 8.31
CA ALA A 148 -6.72 0.81 9.37
C ALA A 148 -6.11 -0.44 10.04
N GLU A 149 -4.88 -0.31 10.52
CA GLU A 149 -4.22 -1.34 11.30
C GLU A 149 -5.10 -1.73 12.48
N ALA A 150 -5.44 -3.02 12.54
CA ALA A 150 -6.25 -3.56 13.61
C ALA A 150 -5.41 -3.60 14.90
N SER A 151 -6.05 -3.34 16.04
CA SER A 151 -5.44 -3.58 17.36
C SER A 151 -5.07 -5.05 17.58
N SER A 152 -5.63 -5.94 16.77
CA SER A 152 -5.47 -7.38 16.81
C SER A 152 -4.31 -7.86 15.94
N GLN A 153 -3.39 -8.63 16.54
CA GLN A 153 -2.23 -9.20 15.83
C GLN A 153 -2.58 -10.39 14.92
N THR A 154 -3.83 -10.87 14.94
CA THR A 154 -4.25 -12.04 14.16
C THR A 154 -5.53 -11.78 13.40
N LEU A 155 -5.63 -12.39 12.22
CA LEU A 155 -6.82 -12.30 11.37
C LEU A 155 -8.08 -12.79 12.11
N ALA A 156 -7.99 -13.92 12.82
CA ALA A 156 -9.11 -14.49 13.55
C ALA A 156 -9.65 -13.57 14.65
N LYS A 157 -8.75 -12.87 15.37
CA LYS A 157 -9.18 -11.93 16.41
C LYS A 157 -9.82 -10.68 15.80
N CYS A 158 -9.24 -10.13 14.73
CA CYS A 158 -9.83 -9.02 13.98
C CYS A 158 -11.27 -9.35 13.52
N ILE A 159 -11.48 -10.53 12.93
CA ILE A 159 -12.82 -10.98 12.51
C ILE A 159 -13.77 -11.09 13.72
N SER A 160 -13.29 -11.65 14.83
CA SER A 160 -14.08 -11.76 16.06
C SER A 160 -14.46 -10.41 16.64
N ASP A 161 -13.59 -9.41 16.55
CA ASP A 161 -13.86 -8.06 17.06
C ASP A 161 -14.92 -7.36 16.20
N ILE A 162 -14.83 -7.49 14.87
CA ILE A 162 -15.87 -7.03 13.94
C ILE A 162 -17.21 -7.68 14.30
N LYS A 163 -17.23 -9.01 14.43
CA LYS A 163 -18.46 -9.76 14.76
C LYS A 163 -19.11 -9.26 16.05
N LEU A 164 -18.31 -9.07 17.10
CA LEU A 164 -18.79 -8.57 18.38
C LEU A 164 -19.39 -7.16 18.25
N ASN A 165 -18.77 -6.28 17.46
CA ASN A 165 -19.28 -4.93 17.22
C ASN A 165 -20.67 -4.96 16.56
N TYR A 166 -20.88 -5.82 15.55
CA TYR A 166 -22.19 -6.00 14.95
C TYR A 166 -23.22 -6.52 15.95
N GLU A 167 -22.87 -7.55 16.74
CA GLU A 167 -23.77 -8.10 17.78
C GLU A 167 -24.18 -7.04 18.81
N LEU A 168 -23.25 -6.18 19.24
CA LEU A 168 -23.54 -5.10 20.18
C LEU A 168 -24.45 -4.02 19.58
N GLN A 169 -24.24 -3.65 18.31
CA GLN A 169 -25.13 -2.70 17.62
C GLN A 169 -26.57 -3.21 17.55
N TYR A 170 -26.78 -4.50 17.24
CA TYR A 170 -28.11 -5.11 17.24
C TYR A 170 -28.77 -5.12 18.64
N HIS A 171 -27.98 -5.29 19.71
CA HIS A 171 -28.52 -5.29 21.08
C HIS A 171 -28.87 -3.89 21.60
N GLU A 172 -28.15 -2.84 21.21
CA GLU A 172 -28.48 -1.47 21.62
C GLU A 172 -29.76 -0.94 20.95
N GLU A 173 -30.02 -1.33 19.69
CA GLU A 173 -31.25 -0.95 18.97
C GLU A 173 -32.53 -1.49 19.63
N ASP A 174 -32.48 -2.69 20.22
CA ASP A 174 -33.62 -3.34 20.87
C ASP A 174 -34.02 -2.71 22.22
N HIS A 175 -33.15 -1.88 22.82
CA HIS A 175 -33.42 -1.22 24.11
C HIS A 175 -34.16 0.12 24.00
N SER A 176 -34.51 0.57 22.78
CA SER A 176 -35.07 1.92 22.54
C SER A 176 -36.60 2.00 22.42
N VAL A 177 -37.36 0.91 22.61
CA VAL A 177 -38.83 0.96 22.55
C VAL A 177 -39.45 0.84 23.95
N PRO A 178 -39.94 1.93 24.57
CA PRO A 178 -40.83 1.79 25.71
C PRO A 178 -42.14 1.20 25.18
N LYS A 179 -42.43 -0.05 25.56
CA LYS A 179 -43.75 -0.64 25.37
C LYS A 179 -44.75 0.24 26.12
N LYS A 180 -45.48 1.10 25.38
CA LYS A 180 -46.65 1.79 25.92
C LYS A 180 -47.65 0.73 26.38
N LYS A 181 -47.99 0.80 27.67
CA LYS A 181 -49.11 0.06 28.28
C LYS A 181 -50.44 0.56 27.73
#